data_AF-A0A6J1RSM2-F1
#
_entry.id   AF-A0A6J1RSM2-F1
#
_cell.length_a   1.000
_cell.length_b   1.000
_cell.length_c   1.000
_cell.angle_alpha   90.00
_cell.angle_beta   90.00
_cell.angle_gamma   90.00
#
_symmetry.space_group_name_H-M   'P 1'
#
loop_
_entity.id
_entity.type
_entity.pdbx_description
1 polymer ?
#
loop_
_entity_poly.entity_id
_entity_poly.type
_entity_poly.pdbx_seq_one_letter_code
_entity_poly.pdbx_strand_id
1 'polypeptide(L)'
;MPGERKRRRVDHGEGAGGTAGGAEAVLPDDLLADVPLAQAFVAVIQDPKQTSRIIRTLNDVHPVPKLQHLKRVRRCPGATASAPRFKVLLASADDYPSGEACLEALVADGLDPQGLDAEVMAAEVPGAAPRTRAQFDAAGRYWACNFHEDAALEKLVAGTMFTSSELEKHRHWMQRAHEAAARAQRRGSEMAGAVVVDPAKDLLVAVASDSRCEHPLRHAAMNAVDLVAWSQRGGAWPVVDGDFFEEDLPDKPPPVGTVRNRDGGEDEKPVGPYLCTGYDVYLTREPCTMCAMALVHSRAKRVFFAAPSHDGILVTRAKLHAVKELNHHYQVFKIPPLDSAEQVRGQE
;
A
#
# COMPACT_ATOMS: atom_id res chain seq x y z
N MET A 1 26.26 -37.96 6.62
CA MET A 1 24.80 -38.15 6.62
C MET A 1 24.19 -37.24 7.69
N PRO A 2 23.88 -35.98 7.35
CA PRO A 2 23.36 -34.99 8.30
C PRO A 2 21.83 -35.06 8.36
N GLY A 3 21.29 -34.97 9.59
CA GLY A 3 19.86 -35.07 9.89
C GLY A 3 19.04 -33.84 9.47
N GLU A 4 17.87 -34.11 8.92
CA GLU A 4 16.86 -33.12 8.54
C GLU A 4 16.31 -32.38 9.77
N ARG A 5 16.51 -31.06 9.82
CA ARG A 5 15.82 -30.18 10.76
C ARG A 5 14.42 -29.87 10.23
N LYS A 6 13.40 -30.36 10.93
CA LYS A 6 11.98 -29.97 10.78
C LYS A 6 11.84 -28.45 10.78
N ARG A 7 11.33 -27.89 9.68
CA ARG A 7 10.87 -26.50 9.60
C ARG A 7 9.69 -26.30 10.55
N ARG A 8 9.87 -25.47 11.59
CA ARG A 8 8.79 -24.99 12.46
C ARG A 8 7.91 -24.04 11.63
N ARG A 9 6.63 -24.39 11.50
CA ARG A 9 5.58 -23.53 10.96
C ARG A 9 5.43 -22.35 11.94
N VAL A 10 5.74 -21.14 11.49
CA VAL A 10 5.54 -19.92 12.27
C VAL A 10 4.06 -19.59 12.19
N ASP A 11 3.37 -19.85 13.28
CA ASP A 11 1.99 -19.42 13.50
C ASP A 11 1.96 -17.89 13.44
N HIS A 12 1.20 -17.34 12.49
CA HIS A 12 1.02 -15.89 12.36
C HIS A 12 0.02 -15.48 13.44
N GLY A 13 0.56 -15.17 14.62
CA GLY A 13 -0.19 -14.57 15.70
C GLY A 13 -0.89 -13.31 15.24
N GLU A 14 -2.19 -13.24 15.52
CA GLU A 14 -3.04 -12.07 15.39
C GLU A 14 -2.33 -10.85 16.00
N GLY A 15 -1.93 -9.91 15.13
CA GLY A 15 -1.42 -8.61 15.54
C GLY A 15 -2.56 -7.81 16.18
N ALA A 16 -2.48 -7.67 17.50
CA ALA A 16 -3.32 -6.79 18.30
C ALA A 16 -3.23 -5.34 17.79
N GLY A 17 -4.40 -4.74 17.53
CA GLY A 17 -4.51 -3.35 17.09
C GLY A 17 -5.83 -2.96 16.43
N GLY A 18 -6.77 -3.89 16.23
CA GLY A 18 -8.11 -3.55 15.74
C GLY A 18 -8.90 -2.79 16.81
N THR A 19 -9.07 -1.49 16.63
CA THR A 19 -10.10 -0.75 17.35
C THR A 19 -11.45 -1.36 16.99
N ALA A 20 -12.10 -1.98 17.97
CA ALA A 20 -13.45 -2.50 17.81
C ALA A 20 -14.35 -1.36 17.29
N GLY A 21 -14.86 -1.50 16.05
CA GLY A 21 -15.69 -0.50 15.39
C GLY A 21 -15.00 0.41 14.35
N GLY A 22 -13.70 0.25 14.06
CA GLY A 22 -12.99 1.03 13.03
C GLY A 22 -12.97 0.39 11.63
N ALA A 23 -12.72 1.19 10.58
CA ALA A 23 -12.32 0.65 9.27
C ALA A 23 -10.86 0.19 9.32
N GLU A 24 -10.63 -1.10 9.09
CA GLU A 24 -9.30 -1.73 9.18
C GLU A 24 -8.55 -1.58 7.86
N ALA A 25 -7.40 -0.90 7.86
CA ALA A 25 -6.57 -0.76 6.68
C ALA A 25 -5.86 -2.08 6.33
N VAL A 26 -5.95 -2.51 5.07
CA VAL A 26 -5.23 -3.69 4.58
C VAL A 26 -3.86 -3.26 4.06
N LEU A 27 -2.85 -3.45 4.90
CA LEU A 27 -1.49 -2.97 4.65
C LEU A 27 -0.65 -3.99 3.85
N PRO A 28 0.22 -3.53 2.94
CA PRO A 28 1.33 -4.34 2.41
C PRO A 28 2.17 -4.99 3.52
N ASP A 29 2.62 -6.23 3.31
CA ASP A 29 3.40 -6.98 4.31
C ASP A 29 4.76 -6.31 4.61
N ASP A 30 5.34 -5.62 3.63
CA ASP A 30 6.63 -4.93 3.77
C ASP A 30 6.57 -3.69 4.66
N LEU A 31 5.39 -3.20 5.03
CA LEU A 31 5.21 -2.15 6.03
C LEU A 31 5.15 -2.69 7.46
N LEU A 32 4.75 -3.95 7.61
CA LEU A 32 4.59 -4.62 8.90
C LEU A 32 5.83 -5.43 9.29
N ALA A 33 6.60 -5.88 8.30
CA ALA A 33 7.85 -6.60 8.51
C ALA A 33 8.98 -5.67 8.97
N ASP A 34 9.97 -6.25 9.67
CA ASP A 34 11.24 -5.58 9.93
C ASP A 34 11.97 -5.28 8.62
N VAL A 35 12.76 -4.20 8.64
CA VAL A 35 13.62 -3.84 7.50
C VAL A 35 14.64 -4.95 7.29
N PRO A 36 14.83 -5.46 6.05
CA PRO A 36 15.81 -6.50 5.78
C PRO A 36 17.22 -6.01 6.15
N LEU A 37 18.05 -6.89 6.69
CA LEU A 37 19.44 -6.57 7.02
C LEU A 37 20.36 -6.87 5.84
N ALA A 38 21.43 -6.10 5.73
CA ALA A 38 22.52 -6.28 4.78
C ALA A 38 23.87 -6.23 5.53
N GLN A 39 24.88 -6.85 4.93
CA GLN A 39 26.25 -6.78 5.43
C GLN A 39 26.97 -5.57 4.83
N ALA A 40 27.70 -4.85 5.66
CA ALA A 40 28.52 -3.73 5.23
C ALA A 40 29.87 -3.69 5.95
N PHE A 41 30.87 -3.15 5.27
CA PHE A 41 32.18 -2.92 5.86
C PHE A 41 32.22 -1.57 6.58
N VAL A 42 32.69 -1.59 7.83
CA VAL A 42 32.79 -0.41 8.68
C VAL A 42 34.17 -0.34 9.34
N ALA A 43 34.69 0.86 9.51
CA ALA A 43 35.94 1.12 10.24
C ALA A 43 35.70 2.02 11.45
N VAL A 44 36.52 1.89 12.48
CA VAL A 44 36.53 2.83 13.61
C VAL A 44 37.31 4.08 13.21
N ILE A 45 36.79 5.25 13.56
CA ILE A 45 37.54 6.50 13.45
C ILE A 45 38.33 6.68 14.74
N GLN A 46 39.65 6.57 14.65
CA GLN A 46 40.57 6.69 15.79
C GLN A 46 40.80 8.16 16.19
N ASP A 47 40.88 9.07 15.22
CA ASP A 47 40.96 10.52 15.46
C ASP A 47 39.64 11.22 15.05
N PRO A 48 38.77 11.57 16.02
CA PRO A 48 37.51 12.25 15.77
C PRO A 48 37.65 13.56 14.97
N LYS A 49 38.81 14.24 14.99
CA LYS A 49 39.05 15.47 14.22
C LYS A 49 39.07 15.22 12.72
N GLN A 50 39.39 14.01 12.30
CA GLN A 50 39.43 13.62 10.88
C GLN A 50 38.06 13.24 10.31
N THR A 51 37.02 13.12 11.14
CA THR A 51 35.69 12.62 10.73
C THR A 51 35.13 13.33 9.51
N SER A 52 35.12 14.67 9.50
CA SER A 52 34.56 15.45 8.38
C SER A 52 35.33 15.26 7.08
N ARG A 53 36.66 15.12 7.16
CA ARG A 53 37.53 14.88 6.01
C ARG A 53 37.25 13.50 5.42
N ILE A 54 37.28 12.47 6.27
CA ILE A 54 36.99 11.08 5.90
C ILE A 54 35.62 10.96 5.21
N ILE A 55 34.57 11.56 5.78
CA ILE A 55 33.22 11.50 5.19
C ILE A 55 33.20 12.15 3.80
N ARG A 56 33.81 13.33 3.63
CA ARG A 56 33.85 14.02 2.35
C ARG A 56 34.57 13.18 1.30
N THR A 57 35.79 12.73 1.61
CA THR A 57 36.57 11.88 0.70
C THR A 57 35.82 10.60 0.34
N LEU A 58 35.21 9.91 1.32
CA LEU A 58 34.42 8.71 1.03
C LEU A 58 33.18 8.98 0.16
N ASN A 59 32.53 10.13 0.32
CA ASN A 59 31.39 10.47 -0.52
C ASN A 59 31.81 10.84 -1.95
N ASP A 60 33.02 11.37 -2.13
CA ASP A 60 33.56 11.72 -3.44
C ASP A 60 34.12 10.48 -4.16
N VAL A 61 34.86 9.64 -3.44
CA VAL A 61 35.60 8.48 -3.99
C VAL A 61 34.71 7.25 -4.09
N HIS A 62 33.86 7.00 -3.09
CA HIS A 62 33.01 5.81 -3.04
C HIS A 62 31.64 6.07 -2.41
N PRO A 63 30.72 6.74 -3.14
CA PRO A 63 29.30 6.69 -2.82
C PRO A 63 28.85 5.23 -2.69
N VAL A 64 27.89 4.93 -1.81
CA VAL A 64 27.35 3.57 -1.64
C VAL A 64 25.89 3.56 -2.11
N PRO A 65 25.61 3.38 -3.42
CA PRO A 65 24.26 3.54 -3.97
C PRO A 65 23.21 2.66 -3.30
N LYS A 66 23.57 1.42 -2.95
CA LYS A 66 22.68 0.45 -2.29
C LYS A 66 22.29 0.86 -0.87
N LEU A 67 23.04 1.77 -0.22
CA LEU A 67 22.90 2.11 1.21
C LEU A 67 22.82 3.63 1.47
N GLN A 68 22.34 4.42 0.50
CA GLN A 68 22.25 5.88 0.64
C GLN A 68 21.28 6.35 1.74
N HIS A 69 20.34 5.50 2.16
CA HIS A 69 19.46 5.77 3.30
C HIS A 69 20.19 5.70 4.64
N LEU A 70 21.39 5.14 4.71
CA LEU A 70 22.19 5.08 5.93
C LEU A 70 23.02 6.35 6.11
N LYS A 71 23.18 6.79 7.36
CA LYS A 71 24.15 7.83 7.70
C LYS A 71 25.56 7.27 7.55
N ARG A 72 26.46 8.02 6.91
CA ARG A 72 27.84 7.58 6.67
C ARG A 72 28.62 7.30 7.96
N VAL A 73 28.30 8.02 9.05
CA VAL A 73 28.96 7.87 10.35
C VAL A 73 27.95 7.64 11.45
N ARG A 74 28.30 6.76 12.39
CA ARG A 74 27.55 6.45 13.60
C ARG A 74 28.44 6.62 14.82
N ARG A 75 27.88 7.21 15.89
CA ARG A 75 28.51 7.23 17.21
C ARG A 75 28.40 5.85 17.87
N CYS A 76 29.48 5.34 18.42
CA CYS A 76 29.47 4.05 19.12
C CYS A 76 28.65 4.13 20.42
N PRO A 77 27.92 3.07 20.81
CA PRO A 77 27.34 2.95 22.13
C PRO A 77 28.41 3.12 23.22
N GLY A 78 28.11 3.87 24.29
CA GLY A 78 29.05 4.13 25.39
C GLY A 78 30.05 5.27 25.16
N ALA A 79 30.10 5.89 23.98
CA ALA A 79 30.95 7.06 23.74
C ALA A 79 30.43 8.31 24.47
N THR A 80 31.25 8.93 25.32
CA THR A 80 30.91 10.16 26.05
C THR A 80 31.29 11.41 25.26
N ALA A 81 30.87 12.60 25.71
CA ALA A 81 31.26 13.86 25.07
C ALA A 81 32.78 14.13 25.22
N SER A 82 33.40 13.65 26.30
CA SER A 82 34.83 13.77 26.56
C SER A 82 35.69 12.72 25.85
N ALA A 83 35.11 11.58 25.47
CA ALA A 83 35.78 10.51 24.71
C ALA A 83 34.87 10.01 23.57
N PRO A 84 34.72 10.80 22.49
CA PRO A 84 33.88 10.42 21.37
C PRO A 84 34.53 9.29 20.57
N ARG A 85 33.72 8.29 20.19
CA ARG A 85 34.13 7.16 19.35
C ARG A 85 33.12 6.96 18.23
N PHE A 86 33.59 6.91 17.00
CA PHE A 86 32.75 6.81 15.82
C PHE A 86 33.12 5.60 14.98
N LYS A 87 32.13 5.07 14.26
CA LYS A 87 32.33 4.14 13.15
C LYS A 87 31.85 4.79 11.87
N VAL A 88 32.57 4.54 10.78
CA VAL A 88 32.23 4.99 9.44
C VAL A 88 31.85 3.80 8.57
N LEU A 89 30.82 3.98 7.75
CA LEU A 89 30.41 3.04 6.71
C LEU A 89 31.32 3.21 5.50
N LEU A 90 32.01 2.14 5.09
CA LEU A 90 32.94 2.17 3.97
C LEU A 90 32.24 1.75 2.68
N ALA A 91 31.68 0.54 2.63
CA ALA A 91 31.04 -0.03 1.46
C ALA A 91 30.03 -1.12 1.82
N SER A 92 29.23 -1.57 0.85
CA SER A 92 28.50 -2.83 0.97
C SER A 92 29.48 -4.00 0.98
N ALA A 93 29.19 -5.03 1.78
CA ALA A 93 30.04 -6.22 1.83
C ALA A 93 29.92 -7.08 0.56
N ASP A 94 28.90 -6.86 -0.28
CA ASP A 94 28.74 -7.58 -1.55
C ASP A 94 29.75 -7.11 -2.61
N ASP A 95 30.30 -5.91 -2.44
CA ASP A 95 31.14 -5.26 -3.45
C ASP A 95 32.63 -5.66 -3.30
N TYR A 96 33.01 -6.25 -2.15
CA TYR A 96 34.40 -6.61 -1.84
C TYR A 96 34.51 -7.96 -1.11
N PRO A 97 35.56 -8.76 -1.35
CA PRO A 97 35.70 -10.08 -0.74
C PRO A 97 36.06 -10.04 0.75
N SER A 98 36.69 -8.97 1.23
CA SER A 98 37.07 -8.76 2.63
C SER A 98 37.14 -7.27 2.98
N GLY A 99 37.14 -6.97 4.28
CA GLY A 99 37.29 -5.60 4.77
C GLY A 99 38.66 -4.99 4.42
N GLU A 100 39.72 -5.80 4.42
CA GLU A 100 41.07 -5.41 4.02
C GLU A 100 41.10 -5.00 2.54
N ALA A 101 40.55 -5.85 1.66
CA ALA A 101 40.47 -5.56 0.23
C ALA A 101 39.62 -4.31 -0.06
N CYS A 102 38.56 -4.09 0.71
CA CYS A 102 37.75 -2.86 0.67
C CYS A 102 38.60 -1.63 1.01
N LEU A 103 39.33 -1.65 2.13
CA LEU A 103 40.15 -0.51 2.53
C LEU A 103 41.29 -0.23 1.53
N GLU A 104 41.98 -1.27 1.07
CA GLU A 104 43.05 -1.14 0.07
C GLU A 104 42.54 -0.51 -1.23
N ALA A 105 41.38 -0.93 -1.72
CA ALA A 105 40.75 -0.35 -2.91
C ALA A 105 40.39 1.13 -2.70
N LEU A 106 39.75 1.46 -1.57
CA LEU A 106 39.41 2.86 -1.26
C LEU A 106 40.64 3.76 -1.15
N VAL A 107 41.73 3.25 -0.58
CA VAL A 107 43.00 3.99 -0.48
C VAL A 107 43.62 4.20 -1.87
N ALA A 108 43.58 3.19 -2.74
CA ALA A 108 44.01 3.32 -4.13
C ALA A 108 43.19 4.36 -4.91
N ASP A 109 41.90 4.45 -4.61
CA ASP A 109 40.99 5.43 -5.23
C ASP A 109 41.08 6.84 -4.63
N GLY A 110 41.92 7.05 -3.61
CA GLY A 110 42.25 8.36 -3.05
C GLY A 110 41.76 8.63 -1.63
N LEU A 111 41.29 7.61 -0.90
CA LEU A 111 41.05 7.73 0.55
C LEU A 111 42.39 7.80 1.30
N ASP A 112 42.62 8.89 2.02
CA ASP A 112 43.72 8.94 2.98
C ASP A 112 43.30 8.21 4.28
N PRO A 113 43.95 7.09 4.66
CA PRO A 113 43.56 6.28 5.81
C PRO A 113 43.90 6.94 7.15
N GLN A 114 44.58 8.10 7.18
CA GLN A 114 44.94 8.77 8.42
C GLN A 114 43.69 9.09 9.29
N GLY A 115 43.69 8.52 10.50
CA GLY A 115 42.61 8.65 11.47
C GLY A 115 41.55 7.53 11.38
N LEU A 116 41.69 6.59 10.45
CA LEU A 116 40.91 5.35 10.39
C LEU A 116 41.70 4.19 10.99
N ASP A 117 40.96 3.29 11.63
CA ASP A 117 41.49 2.00 12.03
C ASP A 117 41.74 1.13 10.78
N ALA A 118 42.85 0.41 10.77
CA ALA A 118 43.19 -0.52 9.70
C ALA A 118 42.31 -1.77 9.75
N GLU A 119 41.78 -2.12 10.93
CA GLU A 119 40.87 -3.25 11.08
C GLU A 119 39.45 -2.87 10.62
N VAL A 120 39.10 -3.31 9.41
CA VAL A 120 37.74 -3.17 8.87
C VAL A 120 36.88 -4.35 9.29
N MET A 121 35.73 -4.03 9.87
CA MET A 121 34.79 -5.02 10.41
C MET A 121 33.59 -5.17 9.48
N ALA A 122 33.04 -6.38 9.39
CA ALA A 122 31.69 -6.58 8.88
C ALA A 122 30.66 -6.20 9.95
N ALA A 123 29.59 -5.53 9.55
CA ALA A 123 28.48 -5.16 10.42
C ALA A 123 27.14 -5.34 9.72
N GLU A 124 26.13 -5.78 10.49
CA GLU A 124 24.74 -5.77 10.05
C GLU A 124 24.19 -4.35 10.06
N VAL A 125 23.66 -3.94 8.90
CA VAL A 125 23.02 -2.65 8.71
C VAL A 125 21.66 -2.83 8.04
N PRO A 126 20.71 -1.87 8.19
CA PRO A 126 19.46 -1.90 7.45
C PRO A 126 19.73 -1.85 5.94
N GLY A 127 19.30 -2.88 5.21
CA GLY A 127 19.50 -3.03 3.77
C GLY A 127 18.51 -2.23 2.91
N ALA A 128 17.43 -1.73 3.50
CA ALA A 128 16.48 -0.84 2.85
C ALA A 128 16.13 0.36 3.74
N ALA A 129 15.58 1.42 3.14
CA ALA A 129 15.10 2.57 3.89
C ALA A 129 13.85 2.17 4.71
N PRO A 130 13.80 2.47 6.03
CA PRO A 130 12.59 2.28 6.81
C PRO A 130 11.48 3.18 6.26
N ARG A 131 10.26 2.63 6.16
CA ARG A 131 9.08 3.33 5.65
C ARG A 131 8.19 3.85 6.76
N THR A 132 8.20 3.19 7.92
CA THR A 132 7.41 3.57 9.10
C THR A 132 8.32 3.97 10.27
N ARG A 133 7.77 4.71 11.24
CA ARG A 133 8.46 5.07 12.49
C ARG A 133 8.89 3.83 13.26
N ALA A 134 8.02 2.83 13.35
CA ALA A 134 8.33 1.55 14.00
C ALA A 134 9.53 0.85 13.34
N GLN A 135 9.55 0.81 12.00
CA GLN A 135 10.69 0.27 11.24
C GLN A 135 11.96 1.09 11.47
N PHE A 136 11.85 2.42 11.52
CA PHE A 136 12.99 3.30 11.77
C PHE A 136 13.61 3.08 13.16
N ASP A 137 12.78 2.98 14.18
CA ASP A 137 13.23 2.76 15.56
C ASP A 137 13.89 1.39 15.72
N ALA A 138 13.36 0.36 15.05
CA ALA A 138 13.97 -0.96 14.99
C ALA A 138 15.31 -0.96 14.22
N ALA A 139 15.33 -0.34 13.03
CA ALA A 139 16.51 -0.23 12.17
C ALA A 139 17.66 0.54 12.84
N GLY A 140 17.33 1.58 13.61
CA GLY A 140 18.30 2.41 14.36
C GLY A 140 19.16 1.63 15.36
N ARG A 141 18.72 0.43 15.78
CA ARG A 141 19.50 -0.48 16.63
C ARG A 141 20.74 -1.00 15.88
N TYR A 142 20.59 -1.30 14.59
CA TYR A 142 21.64 -1.81 13.71
C TYR A 142 22.52 -0.71 13.16
N TRP A 143 21.92 0.34 12.56
CA TRP A 143 22.66 1.49 12.06
C TRP A 143 21.77 2.72 11.93
N ALA A 144 22.36 3.91 12.05
CA ALA A 144 21.61 5.16 11.95
C ALA A 144 21.14 5.38 10.49
N CYS A 145 19.83 5.56 10.31
CA CYS A 145 19.21 5.85 9.01
C CYS A 145 18.81 7.32 8.90
N ASN A 146 18.67 7.80 7.67
CA ASN A 146 17.87 8.97 7.34
C ASN A 146 16.42 8.52 7.27
N PHE A 147 15.52 9.28 7.90
CA PHE A 147 14.08 8.98 7.90
C PHE A 147 13.29 10.27 7.89
N HIS A 148 12.35 10.34 6.95
CA HIS A 148 11.37 11.39 6.86
C HIS A 148 10.01 10.71 7.02
N GLU A 149 9.30 11.10 8.07
CA GLU A 149 8.03 10.48 8.41
C GLU A 149 6.95 10.88 7.40
N ASP A 150 6.25 9.88 6.85
CA ASP A 150 5.07 10.10 6.03
C ASP A 150 3.83 10.07 6.93
N ALA A 151 3.31 11.25 7.26
CA ALA A 151 2.18 11.40 8.17
C ALA A 151 0.91 10.67 7.67
N ALA A 152 0.73 10.50 6.36
CA ALA A 152 -0.43 9.77 5.82
C ALA A 152 -0.23 8.26 5.98
N LEU A 153 0.98 7.77 5.73
CA LEU A 153 1.33 6.36 5.97
C LEU A 153 1.24 6.00 7.45
N GLU A 154 1.71 6.87 8.34
CA GLU A 154 1.63 6.63 9.80
C GLU A 154 0.18 6.55 10.27
N LYS A 155 -0.69 7.46 9.81
CA LYS A 155 -2.14 7.36 10.10
C LYS A 155 -2.74 6.06 9.57
N LEU A 156 -2.31 5.62 8.38
CA LEU A 156 -2.77 4.37 7.77
C LEU A 156 -2.35 3.15 8.59
N VAL A 157 -1.10 3.10 9.03
CA VAL A 157 -0.56 2.01 9.86
C VAL A 157 -1.17 2.03 11.26
N ALA A 158 -1.36 3.22 11.85
CA ALA A 158 -1.98 3.38 13.16
C ALA A 158 -3.51 3.19 13.16
N GLY A 159 -4.15 3.02 11.99
CA GLY A 159 -5.61 2.89 11.89
C GLY A 159 -6.39 4.17 12.24
N THR A 160 -5.75 5.34 12.16
CA THR A 160 -6.33 6.65 12.51
C THR A 160 -6.64 7.53 11.28
N MET A 161 -6.80 6.89 10.12
CA MET A 161 -7.07 7.58 8.84
C MET A 161 -8.39 8.33 8.80
N PHE A 162 -9.38 7.86 9.56
CA PHE A 162 -10.74 8.37 9.51
C PHE A 162 -11.19 8.81 10.89
N THR A 163 -11.85 9.96 10.93
CA THR A 163 -12.63 10.41 12.09
C THR A 163 -13.91 9.59 12.24
N SER A 164 -14.55 9.64 13.41
CA SER A 164 -15.82 8.93 13.64
C SER A 164 -16.91 9.32 12.65
N SER A 165 -17.01 10.61 12.30
CA SER A 165 -17.98 11.11 11.31
C SER A 165 -17.69 10.60 9.89
N GLU A 166 -16.42 10.49 9.48
CA GLU A 166 -16.06 9.90 8.19
C GLU A 166 -16.35 8.39 8.16
N LEU A 167 -16.12 7.69 9.27
CA LEU A 167 -16.49 6.27 9.39
C LEU A 167 -18.00 6.06 9.26
N GLU A 168 -18.83 6.92 9.83
CA GLU A 168 -20.29 6.90 9.64
C GLU A 168 -20.68 7.05 8.16
N LYS A 169 -20.03 7.95 7.41
CA LYS A 169 -20.23 8.07 5.96
C LYS A 169 -19.84 6.80 5.21
N HIS A 170 -18.68 6.22 5.54
CA HIS A 170 -18.25 4.96 4.92
C HIS A 170 -19.22 3.81 5.23
N ARG A 171 -19.78 3.76 6.44
CA ARG A 171 -20.84 2.81 6.82
C ARG A 171 -22.13 3.05 6.05
N HIS A 172 -22.54 4.30 5.87
CA HIS A 172 -23.71 4.66 5.06
C HIS A 172 -23.56 4.14 3.62
N TRP A 173 -22.42 4.39 2.97
CA TRP A 173 -22.19 3.89 1.61
C TRP A 173 -22.11 2.36 1.54
N MET A 174 -21.54 1.71 2.56
CA MET A 174 -21.56 0.25 2.65
C MET A 174 -22.99 -0.30 2.82
N GLN A 175 -23.85 0.37 3.58
CA GLN A 175 -25.26 0.00 3.71
C GLN A 175 -25.99 0.04 2.36
N ARG A 176 -25.75 1.07 1.55
CA ARG A 176 -26.26 1.17 0.18
C ARG A 176 -25.77 0.01 -0.71
N ALA A 177 -24.53 -0.44 -0.54
CA ALA A 177 -24.02 -1.63 -1.21
C ALA A 177 -24.74 -2.92 -0.74
N HIS A 178 -25.09 -3.03 0.54
CA HIS A 178 -25.89 -4.15 1.06
C HIS A 178 -27.32 -4.16 0.52
N GLU A 179 -27.95 -3.00 0.37
CA GLU A 179 -29.26 -2.90 -0.29
C GLU A 179 -29.20 -3.41 -1.75
N ALA A 180 -28.11 -3.09 -2.46
CA ALA A 180 -27.85 -3.62 -3.80
C ALA A 180 -27.64 -5.14 -3.80
N ALA A 181 -26.89 -5.67 -2.85
CA ALA A 181 -26.69 -7.12 -2.68
C ALA A 181 -28.01 -7.85 -2.42
N ALA A 182 -28.91 -7.27 -1.63
CA ALA A 182 -30.23 -7.83 -1.37
C ALA A 182 -31.14 -7.85 -2.63
N ARG A 183 -30.94 -6.92 -3.57
CA ARG A 183 -31.61 -6.98 -4.89
C ARG A 183 -31.08 -8.14 -5.72
N ALA A 184 -29.76 -8.32 -5.80
CA ALA A 184 -29.15 -9.44 -6.52
C ALA A 184 -29.67 -10.80 -6.04
N GLN A 185 -29.74 -10.99 -4.71
CA GLN A 185 -30.24 -12.22 -4.11
C GLN A 185 -31.70 -12.51 -4.49
N ARG A 186 -32.57 -11.50 -4.52
CA ARG A 186 -33.97 -11.64 -4.94
C ARG A 186 -34.12 -12.06 -6.41
N ARG A 187 -33.13 -11.76 -7.26
CA ARG A 187 -33.06 -12.17 -8.67
C ARG A 187 -32.39 -13.55 -8.86
N GLY A 188 -32.03 -14.25 -7.78
CA GLY A 188 -31.34 -15.54 -7.85
C GLY A 188 -29.86 -15.44 -8.21
N SER A 189 -29.24 -14.26 -8.06
CA SER A 189 -27.79 -14.09 -8.18
C SER A 189 -27.10 -14.15 -6.82
N GLU A 190 -25.78 -14.12 -6.82
CA GLU A 190 -24.98 -14.04 -5.60
C GLU A 190 -25.30 -12.76 -4.80
N MET A 191 -25.32 -12.86 -3.47
CA MET A 191 -25.60 -11.73 -2.58
C MET A 191 -24.39 -10.80 -2.49
N ALA A 192 -24.12 -10.09 -3.58
CA ALA A 192 -23.05 -9.11 -3.70
C ALA A 192 -23.56 -7.82 -4.36
N GLY A 193 -23.13 -6.70 -3.81
CA GLY A 193 -23.43 -5.34 -4.25
C GLY A 193 -22.22 -4.42 -4.12
N ALA A 194 -22.25 -3.36 -4.92
CA ALA A 194 -21.18 -2.40 -5.09
C ALA A 194 -21.73 -0.97 -5.19
N VAL A 195 -20.99 0.00 -4.64
CA VAL A 195 -21.28 1.44 -4.73
C VAL A 195 -20.01 2.19 -5.09
N VAL A 196 -20.11 3.18 -5.96
CA VAL A 196 -19.01 4.08 -6.33
C VAL A 196 -19.38 5.51 -5.93
N VAL A 197 -18.45 6.21 -5.28
CA VAL A 197 -18.66 7.56 -4.75
C VAL A 197 -17.51 8.45 -5.17
N ASP A 198 -17.80 9.70 -5.54
CA ASP A 198 -16.83 10.77 -5.66
C ASP A 198 -16.60 11.40 -4.26
N PRO A 199 -15.48 11.10 -3.58
CA PRO A 199 -15.26 11.59 -2.22
C PRO A 199 -14.97 13.09 -2.17
N ALA A 200 -14.63 13.74 -3.30
CA ALA A 200 -14.39 15.19 -3.34
C ALA A 200 -15.72 15.97 -3.34
N LYS A 201 -16.78 15.36 -3.88
CA LYS A 201 -18.12 15.96 -3.97
C LYS A 201 -19.13 15.35 -3.00
N ASP A 202 -18.75 14.28 -2.30
CA ASP A 202 -19.65 13.45 -1.49
C ASP A 202 -20.85 12.94 -2.31
N LEU A 203 -20.58 12.53 -3.56
CA LEU A 203 -21.58 12.27 -4.60
C LEU A 203 -21.64 10.78 -4.98
N LEU A 204 -22.85 10.23 -5.13
CA LEU A 204 -23.08 8.83 -5.46
C LEU A 204 -22.98 8.60 -6.97
N VAL A 205 -21.86 8.08 -7.45
CA VAL A 205 -21.65 7.90 -8.90
C VAL A 205 -22.42 6.70 -9.47
N ALA A 206 -22.37 5.56 -8.79
CA ALA A 206 -23.01 4.34 -9.27
C ALA A 206 -23.40 3.39 -8.14
N VAL A 207 -24.50 2.65 -8.34
CA VAL A 207 -24.94 1.54 -7.50
C VAL A 207 -25.15 0.33 -8.40
N ALA A 208 -24.40 -0.74 -8.13
CA ALA A 208 -24.47 -1.97 -8.89
C ALA A 208 -24.70 -3.18 -7.99
N SER A 209 -25.30 -4.21 -8.56
CA SER A 209 -25.53 -5.48 -7.90
C SER A 209 -25.04 -6.63 -8.78
N ASP A 210 -24.80 -7.77 -8.18
CA ASP A 210 -24.40 -8.97 -8.91
C ASP A 210 -25.51 -9.43 -9.87
N SER A 211 -25.12 -9.79 -11.08
CA SER A 211 -26.02 -10.36 -12.10
C SER A 211 -25.39 -11.55 -12.81
N ARG A 212 -24.64 -12.38 -12.06
CA ARG A 212 -24.12 -13.67 -12.54
C ARG A 212 -25.20 -14.68 -12.92
N CYS A 213 -26.43 -14.50 -12.45
CA CYS A 213 -27.57 -15.25 -12.96
C CYS A 213 -27.81 -15.01 -14.48
N GLU A 214 -27.34 -13.89 -15.03
CA GLU A 214 -27.40 -13.57 -16.46
C GLU A 214 -26.10 -13.87 -17.21
N HIS A 215 -24.95 -13.56 -16.61
CA HIS A 215 -23.65 -13.78 -17.25
C HIS A 215 -22.51 -13.94 -16.22
N PRO A 216 -21.62 -14.94 -16.35
CA PRO A 216 -20.63 -15.28 -15.32
C PRO A 216 -19.64 -14.15 -14.97
N LEU A 217 -19.38 -13.22 -15.89
CA LEU A 217 -18.48 -12.07 -15.64
C LEU A 217 -19.15 -10.85 -14.98
N ARG A 218 -20.48 -10.86 -14.81
CA ARG A 218 -21.24 -9.71 -14.28
C ARG A 218 -21.28 -9.69 -12.75
N HIS A 219 -20.08 -9.60 -12.18
CA HIS A 219 -19.90 -9.40 -10.74
C HIS A 219 -20.26 -7.97 -10.37
N ALA A 220 -20.70 -7.73 -9.12
CA ALA A 220 -21.09 -6.40 -8.65
C ALA A 220 -20.03 -5.30 -8.93
N ALA A 221 -18.73 -5.59 -8.71
CA ALA A 221 -17.65 -4.63 -8.99
C ALA A 221 -17.48 -4.33 -10.50
N MET A 222 -17.64 -5.35 -11.36
CA MET A 222 -17.57 -5.16 -12.81
C MET A 222 -18.74 -4.33 -13.31
N ASN A 223 -19.95 -4.64 -12.82
CA ASN A 223 -21.15 -3.87 -13.12
C ASN A 223 -21.00 -2.43 -12.64
N ALA A 224 -20.43 -2.19 -11.46
CA ALA A 224 -20.16 -0.84 -10.97
C ALA A 224 -19.20 -0.04 -11.86
N VAL A 225 -18.11 -0.66 -12.31
CA VAL A 225 -17.18 -0.04 -13.26
C VAL A 225 -17.87 0.26 -14.59
N ASP A 226 -18.71 -0.65 -15.08
CA ASP A 226 -19.46 -0.46 -16.32
C ASP A 226 -20.49 0.67 -16.20
N LEU A 227 -21.19 0.79 -15.06
CA LEU A 227 -22.11 1.90 -14.80
C LEU A 227 -21.39 3.26 -14.70
N VAL A 228 -20.19 3.29 -14.12
CA VAL A 228 -19.34 4.50 -14.18
C VAL A 228 -18.94 4.80 -15.62
N ALA A 229 -18.65 3.78 -16.44
CA ALA A 229 -18.40 4.00 -17.86
C ALA A 229 -19.65 4.53 -18.58
N TRP A 230 -20.85 4.06 -18.25
CA TRP A 230 -22.11 4.59 -18.77
C TRP A 230 -22.30 6.08 -18.45
N SER A 231 -22.05 6.51 -17.21
CA SER A 231 -22.13 7.94 -16.85
C SER A 231 -21.12 8.81 -17.61
N GLN A 232 -20.09 8.18 -18.20
CA GLN A 232 -19.05 8.80 -19.01
C GLN A 232 -19.22 8.55 -20.52
N ARG A 233 -20.43 8.17 -20.96
CA ARG A 233 -20.79 7.85 -22.36
C ARG A 233 -20.05 6.66 -22.98
N GLY A 234 -19.49 5.80 -22.14
CA GLY A 234 -19.01 4.47 -22.49
C GLY A 234 -20.08 3.43 -22.19
N GLY A 235 -19.74 2.45 -21.34
CA GLY A 235 -20.64 1.36 -20.96
C GLY A 235 -20.72 0.28 -22.04
N ALA A 236 -20.61 -0.98 -21.62
CA ALA A 236 -20.62 -2.13 -22.50
C ALA A 236 -21.85 -3.02 -22.28
N TRP A 237 -22.43 -3.03 -21.08
CA TRP A 237 -23.52 -3.92 -20.72
C TRP A 237 -24.85 -3.19 -20.53
N PRO A 238 -25.99 -3.84 -20.82
CA PRO A 238 -27.28 -3.30 -20.44
C PRO A 238 -27.36 -3.10 -18.94
N VAL A 239 -27.95 -1.98 -18.53
CA VAL A 239 -28.22 -1.66 -17.12
C VAL A 239 -29.28 -2.63 -16.60
N VAL A 240 -28.97 -3.26 -15.46
CA VAL A 240 -29.88 -4.20 -14.79
C VAL A 240 -30.91 -3.42 -13.99
N ASP A 241 -32.14 -3.92 -13.90
CA ASP A 241 -33.21 -3.28 -13.13
C ASP A 241 -32.81 -3.05 -11.65
N GLY A 242 -32.97 -1.80 -11.19
CA GLY A 242 -32.58 -1.33 -9.86
C GLY A 242 -31.10 -0.97 -9.68
N ASP A 243 -30.26 -1.17 -10.68
CA ASP A 243 -28.91 -0.59 -10.74
C ASP A 243 -28.99 0.77 -11.46
N PHE A 244 -28.20 1.73 -11.00
CA PHE A 244 -28.23 3.08 -11.56
C PHE A 244 -26.89 3.80 -11.41
N PHE A 245 -26.72 4.85 -12.19
CA PHE A 245 -25.63 5.80 -12.11
C PHE A 245 -26.21 7.21 -12.06
N GLU A 246 -25.48 8.15 -11.48
CA GLU A 246 -25.91 9.55 -11.43
C GLU A 246 -25.55 10.24 -12.76
N GLU A 247 -26.57 10.69 -13.48
CA GLU A 247 -26.45 11.42 -14.75
C GLU A 247 -26.13 12.89 -14.50
N ASP A 248 -24.85 13.23 -14.35
CA ASP A 248 -24.39 14.62 -14.45
C ASP A 248 -23.62 14.81 -15.77
N LEU A 249 -24.34 15.03 -16.88
CA LEU A 249 -23.98 15.68 -18.18
C LEU A 249 -24.66 14.98 -19.40
N PRO A 250 -25.20 15.74 -20.38
CA PRO A 250 -26.51 16.40 -20.49
C PRO A 250 -27.69 15.50 -20.98
N ASP A 251 -28.87 15.77 -20.42
CA ASP A 251 -30.29 15.61 -20.84
C ASP A 251 -30.83 14.39 -21.61
N LYS A 252 -30.04 13.45 -22.12
CA LYS A 252 -30.61 12.21 -22.70
C LYS A 252 -29.73 10.98 -22.45
N PRO A 253 -30.25 9.92 -21.79
CA PRO A 253 -29.65 8.60 -21.91
C PRO A 253 -29.68 8.17 -23.38
N PRO A 254 -28.58 7.65 -23.94
CA PRO A 254 -28.63 7.06 -25.27
C PRO A 254 -29.58 5.85 -25.22
N PRO A 255 -30.38 5.64 -26.27
CA PRO A 255 -31.39 4.58 -26.28
C PRO A 255 -30.74 3.21 -26.07
N VAL A 256 -31.36 2.41 -25.19
CA VAL A 256 -31.00 1.04 -24.88
C VAL A 256 -30.82 0.25 -26.19
N GLY A 257 -29.60 -0.23 -26.44
CA GLY A 257 -29.31 -1.19 -27.52
C GLY A 257 -28.30 -0.76 -28.59
N THR A 258 -27.71 0.44 -28.55
CA THR A 258 -26.65 0.79 -29.50
C THR A 258 -25.27 0.44 -28.97
N VAL A 259 -24.74 -0.71 -29.37
CA VAL A 259 -23.29 -0.95 -29.43
C VAL A 259 -22.72 0.11 -30.38
N ARG A 260 -22.05 1.14 -29.86
CA ARG A 260 -21.38 2.13 -30.73
C ARG A 260 -20.15 1.47 -31.36
N ASN A 261 -20.22 1.29 -32.69
CA ASN A 261 -19.06 0.99 -33.51
C ASN A 261 -18.04 2.13 -33.42
N ARG A 262 -16.77 1.75 -33.44
CA ARG A 262 -15.58 2.55 -33.17
C ARG A 262 -15.19 3.50 -34.31
N ASP A 263 -16.14 3.96 -35.12
CA ASP A 263 -15.86 4.77 -36.31
C ASP A 263 -16.55 6.13 -36.26
N GLY A 264 -15.74 7.15 -35.96
CA GLY A 264 -15.83 8.53 -36.47
C GLY A 264 -17.10 9.35 -36.16
N GLY A 265 -17.02 10.21 -35.14
CA GLY A 265 -17.92 11.34 -34.91
C GLY A 265 -17.28 12.34 -33.94
N GLU A 266 -17.49 13.63 -34.20
CA GLU A 266 -16.74 14.79 -33.70
C GLU A 266 -16.62 14.92 -32.15
N ASP A 267 -15.47 15.46 -31.72
CA ASP A 267 -14.99 15.83 -30.37
C ASP A 267 -16.04 16.14 -29.27
N GLU A 268 -16.70 15.13 -28.71
CA GLU A 268 -17.32 15.25 -27.39
C GLU A 268 -16.22 15.15 -26.30
N LYS A 269 -16.02 16.23 -25.55
CA LYS A 269 -15.08 16.23 -24.42
C LYS A 269 -15.46 15.12 -23.42
N PRO A 270 -14.47 14.40 -22.86
CA PRO A 270 -14.73 13.36 -21.88
C PRO A 270 -15.53 13.93 -20.70
N VAL A 271 -16.64 13.26 -20.38
CA VAL A 271 -17.48 13.54 -19.22
C VAL A 271 -16.83 12.89 -18.01
N GLY A 272 -16.46 13.69 -17.00
CA GLY A 272 -15.85 13.18 -15.76
C GLY A 272 -14.39 12.73 -15.88
N PRO A 273 -13.81 12.20 -14.78
CA PRO A 273 -12.46 11.62 -14.78
C PRO A 273 -12.42 10.29 -15.53
N TYR A 274 -11.23 9.75 -15.83
CA TYR A 274 -11.12 8.43 -16.45
C TYR A 274 -11.67 7.34 -15.52
N LEU A 275 -12.82 6.76 -15.86
CA LEU A 275 -13.52 5.72 -15.08
C LEU A 275 -13.60 6.10 -13.60
N CYS A 276 -13.05 5.28 -12.70
CA CYS A 276 -13.10 5.45 -11.26
C CYS A 276 -11.91 6.27 -10.71
N THR A 277 -11.20 7.04 -11.55
CA THR A 277 -10.05 7.84 -11.09
C THR A 277 -10.47 8.81 -9.99
N GLY A 278 -9.92 8.62 -8.79
CA GLY A 278 -10.21 9.46 -7.62
C GLY A 278 -11.42 9.00 -6.79
N TYR A 279 -12.14 7.97 -7.21
CA TYR A 279 -13.36 7.50 -6.56
C TYR A 279 -13.12 6.43 -5.50
N ASP A 280 -14.03 6.37 -4.54
CA ASP A 280 -14.13 5.32 -3.54
C ASP A 280 -15.11 4.25 -3.99
N VAL A 281 -14.73 2.99 -3.86
CA VAL A 281 -15.57 1.84 -4.23
C VAL A 281 -15.87 1.01 -3.00
N TYR A 282 -17.15 0.80 -2.72
CA TYR A 282 -17.64 0.00 -1.59
C TYR A 282 -18.19 -1.32 -2.11
N LEU A 283 -17.71 -2.44 -1.56
CA LEU A 283 -18.06 -3.79 -1.98
C LEU A 283 -18.52 -4.60 -0.78
N THR A 284 -19.71 -5.20 -0.85
CA THR A 284 -20.19 -6.08 0.23
C THR A 284 -19.31 -7.32 0.44
N ARG A 285 -18.63 -7.78 -0.61
CA ARG A 285 -17.70 -8.92 -0.59
C ARG A 285 -16.35 -8.50 -1.11
N GLU A 286 -15.29 -9.07 -0.54
CA GLU A 286 -13.93 -8.94 -1.06
C GLU A 286 -13.90 -9.34 -2.55
N PRO A 287 -13.30 -8.53 -3.44
CA PRO A 287 -13.29 -8.80 -4.87
C PRO A 287 -12.34 -9.95 -5.21
N CYS A 288 -12.77 -10.79 -6.16
CA CYS A 288 -11.91 -11.79 -6.79
C CYS A 288 -10.82 -11.14 -7.67
N THR A 289 -9.90 -11.95 -8.20
CA THR A 289 -8.80 -11.48 -9.06
C THR A 289 -9.26 -10.60 -10.22
N MET A 290 -10.32 -10.98 -10.94
CA MET A 290 -10.86 -10.20 -12.06
C MET A 290 -11.34 -8.83 -11.58
N CYS A 291 -12.18 -8.79 -10.55
CA CYS A 291 -12.76 -7.56 -10.02
C CYS A 291 -11.70 -6.62 -9.45
N ALA A 292 -10.74 -7.16 -8.70
CA ALA A 292 -9.66 -6.37 -8.13
C ALA A 292 -8.76 -5.76 -9.22
N MET A 293 -8.43 -6.54 -10.27
CA MET A 293 -7.65 -6.03 -11.40
C MET A 293 -8.44 -5.00 -12.22
N ALA A 294 -9.76 -5.15 -12.36
CA ALA A 294 -10.60 -4.14 -12.99
C ALA A 294 -10.54 -2.81 -12.22
N LEU A 295 -10.50 -2.83 -10.89
CA LEU A 295 -10.36 -1.62 -10.07
C LEU A 295 -8.99 -0.94 -10.24
N VAL A 296 -7.92 -1.72 -10.49
CA VAL A 296 -6.60 -1.19 -10.90
C VAL A 296 -6.72 -0.47 -12.24
N HIS A 297 -7.32 -1.12 -13.24
CA HIS A 297 -7.49 -0.54 -14.58
C HIS A 297 -8.43 0.67 -14.61
N SER A 298 -9.39 0.75 -13.70
CA SER A 298 -10.30 1.88 -13.52
C SER A 298 -9.74 2.97 -12.60
N ARG A 299 -8.51 2.80 -12.08
CA ARG A 299 -7.83 3.75 -11.20
C ARG A 299 -8.62 4.16 -9.95
N ALA A 300 -9.37 3.22 -9.35
CA ALA A 300 -10.05 3.47 -8.08
C ALA A 300 -9.07 4.07 -7.05
N LYS A 301 -9.51 5.02 -6.22
CA LYS A 301 -8.66 5.64 -5.20
C LYS A 301 -8.59 4.76 -3.95
N ARG A 302 -9.75 4.32 -3.46
CA ARG A 302 -9.90 3.48 -2.27
C ARG A 302 -10.96 2.42 -2.50
N VAL A 303 -10.75 1.24 -1.95
CA VAL A 303 -11.68 0.13 -1.99
C VAL A 303 -12.02 -0.28 -0.57
N PHE A 304 -13.30 -0.21 -0.24
CA PHE A 304 -13.84 -0.65 1.04
C PHE A 304 -14.58 -1.96 0.83
N PHE A 305 -14.36 -2.97 1.67
CA PHE A 305 -15.17 -4.19 1.62
C PHE A 305 -15.66 -4.65 2.99
N ALA A 306 -16.84 -5.28 3.04
CA ALA A 306 -17.44 -5.70 4.31
C ALA A 306 -16.97 -7.08 4.79
N ALA A 307 -17.01 -8.08 3.90
CA ALA A 307 -16.71 -9.46 4.26
C ALA A 307 -15.71 -10.13 3.29
N PRO A 308 -14.77 -10.96 3.78
CA PRO A 308 -13.91 -11.78 2.93
C PRO A 308 -14.70 -12.69 1.98
N SER A 309 -14.05 -13.10 0.89
CA SER A 309 -14.60 -14.07 -0.08
C SER A 309 -13.58 -15.17 -0.34
N HIS A 310 -14.05 -16.39 -0.64
CA HIS A 310 -13.18 -17.55 -0.81
C HIS A 310 -12.15 -17.39 -1.96
N ASP A 311 -12.48 -16.57 -2.95
CA ASP A 311 -11.69 -16.23 -4.13
C ASP A 311 -11.11 -14.81 -4.07
N GLY A 312 -11.25 -14.13 -2.93
CA GLY A 312 -10.80 -12.77 -2.70
C GLY A 312 -9.28 -12.61 -2.77
N ILE A 313 -8.83 -11.51 -3.39
CA ILE A 313 -7.40 -11.26 -3.67
C ILE A 313 -6.85 -10.00 -3.00
N LEU A 314 -7.57 -9.42 -2.03
CA LEU A 314 -7.12 -8.24 -1.29
C LEU A 314 -6.63 -8.57 0.12
N VAL A 315 -7.17 -9.63 0.73
CA VAL A 315 -6.79 -10.17 2.04
C VAL A 315 -6.73 -11.70 2.00
N THR A 316 -7.71 -12.36 1.39
CA THR A 316 -7.89 -13.81 1.58
C THR A 316 -6.79 -14.63 0.93
N ARG A 317 -6.53 -14.44 -0.36
CA ARG A 317 -5.54 -15.25 -1.10
C ARG A 317 -4.24 -14.52 -1.40
N ALA A 318 -4.28 -13.19 -1.49
CA ALA A 318 -3.13 -12.32 -1.70
C ALA A 318 -3.51 -10.87 -1.37
N LYS A 319 -2.60 -9.92 -1.62
CA LYS A 319 -2.81 -8.48 -1.51
C LYS A 319 -2.51 -7.82 -2.87
N LEU A 320 -3.39 -8.00 -3.86
CA LEU A 320 -3.17 -7.52 -5.23
C LEU A 320 -2.83 -6.02 -5.27
N HIS A 321 -3.50 -5.22 -4.43
CA HIS A 321 -3.28 -3.77 -4.33
C HIS A 321 -1.88 -3.39 -3.84
N ALA A 322 -1.12 -4.33 -3.28
CA ALA A 322 0.24 -4.15 -2.78
C ALA A 322 1.35 -4.65 -3.75
N VAL A 323 0.99 -5.20 -4.91
CA VAL A 323 1.96 -5.73 -5.91
C VAL A 323 2.69 -4.59 -6.60
N LYS A 324 4.00 -4.47 -6.37
CA LYS A 324 4.84 -3.31 -6.77
C LYS A 324 4.96 -3.12 -8.29
N GLU A 325 4.76 -4.19 -9.05
CA GLU A 325 4.87 -4.21 -10.51
C GLU A 325 3.61 -3.65 -11.20
N LEU A 326 2.55 -3.35 -10.46
CA LEU A 326 1.34 -2.75 -11.00
C LEU A 326 1.49 -1.23 -11.16
N ASN A 327 0.92 -0.70 -12.24
CA ASN A 327 1.05 0.73 -12.58
C ASN A 327 0.13 1.65 -11.74
N HIS A 328 -0.85 1.09 -11.02
CA HIS A 328 -1.78 1.84 -10.17
C HIS A 328 -2.02 1.07 -8.88
N HIS A 329 -2.11 1.81 -7.77
CA HIS A 329 -2.38 1.27 -6.44
C HIS A 329 -3.54 2.02 -5.80
N TYR A 330 -4.40 1.28 -5.10
CA TYR A 330 -5.49 1.83 -4.31
C TYR A 330 -5.38 1.39 -2.86
N GLN A 331 -5.85 2.24 -1.95
CA GLN A 331 -5.91 1.86 -0.54
C GLN A 331 -7.08 0.91 -0.33
N VAL A 332 -6.91 -0.06 0.56
CA VAL A 332 -7.94 -1.06 0.85
C VAL A 332 -8.29 -0.99 2.32
N PHE A 333 -9.59 -1.01 2.61
CA PHE A 333 -10.12 -1.01 3.96
C PHE A 333 -11.20 -2.07 4.12
N LYS A 334 -11.21 -2.75 5.25
CA LYS A 334 -12.28 -3.62 5.67
C LYS A 334 -13.20 -2.86 6.63
N ILE A 335 -14.49 -2.76 6.30
CA ILE A 335 -15.50 -2.12 7.16
C ILE A 335 -16.29 -3.23 7.85
N PRO A 336 -16.06 -3.49 9.15
CA PRO A 336 -16.87 -4.46 9.86
C PRO A 336 -18.33 -3.98 9.95
N PRO A 337 -19.31 -4.90 9.93
CA PRO A 337 -20.69 -4.53 10.25
C PRO A 337 -20.74 -3.85 11.62
N LEU A 338 -21.71 -2.96 11.83
CA LEU A 338 -21.96 -2.41 13.16
C LEU A 338 -22.29 -3.57 14.09
N ASP A 339 -21.57 -3.69 15.20
CA ASP A 339 -22.00 -4.60 16.25
C ASP A 339 -23.39 -4.16 16.71
N SER A 340 -24.29 -5.12 16.89
CA SER A 340 -25.68 -4.89 17.33
C SER A 340 -25.79 -4.11 18.65
N ALA A 341 -24.69 -3.93 19.39
CA ALA A 341 -24.61 -3.11 20.60
C ALA A 341 -24.46 -1.59 20.36
N GLU A 342 -23.97 -1.15 19.19
CA GLU A 342 -23.80 0.27 18.86
C GLU A 342 -25.06 0.87 18.20
N GLN A 343 -25.86 0.06 17.51
CA GLN A 343 -27.16 0.48 16.93
C GLN A 343 -28.16 0.98 17.99
N VAL A 344 -28.04 0.50 19.23
CA VAL A 344 -28.95 0.91 20.33
C VAL A 344 -28.58 2.29 20.90
N ARG A 345 -27.32 2.72 20.79
CA ARG A 345 -26.86 3.99 21.39
C ARG A 345 -27.10 5.23 20.52
N GLY A 346 -27.41 5.05 19.24
CA GLY A 346 -27.69 6.15 18.30
C GLY A 346 -29.18 6.51 18.17
N GLN A 347 -30.06 5.91 18.97
CA GLN A 347 -31.52 6.16 18.95
C GLN A 347 -32.06 6.75 20.27
N GLU A 348 -31.20 7.17 21.20
CA GLU A 348 -31.58 7.86 22.44
C GLU A 348 -31.44 9.38 22.35
#